data_AF-A0A2E6AA99-F1
#
_entry.id   AF-A0A2E6AA99-F1
#
_cell.length_a   1.000
_cell.length_b   1.000
_cell.length_c   1.000
_cell.angle_alpha   90.00
_cell.angle_beta   90.00
_cell.angle_gamma   90.00
#
_symmetry.space_group_name_H-M   'P 1'
#
loop_
_entity.id
_entity.type
_entity.pdbx_description
1 polymer ?
#
loop_
_entity_poly.entity_id
_entity_poly.type
_entity_poly.pdbx_seq_one_letter_code
_entity_poly.pdbx_strand_id
1 'polypeptide(L)'
;MLKKSIIYIISFIFIASCATPKAIDIVRLDDDKMSCNELRLAIESADLSEDAAHSNKGITDENILSALFFFPAYFVTYGTSIHAEYNASQRKDHLLKLYLKKGCSKAKGSKYQTMISNKLKQLEQLKAQFVKGRIDEEEYLIARKQILIEFE
;
A
#
# COMPACT_ATOMS: atom_id res chain seq x y z
N MET A 1 22.01 -33.41 -25.57
CA MET A 1 20.78 -32.66 -25.90
C MET A 1 20.18 -31.95 -24.69
N LEU A 2 20.19 -32.57 -23.50
CA LEU A 2 19.66 -31.98 -22.25
C LEU A 2 20.28 -30.62 -21.85
N LYS A 3 21.60 -30.41 -22.05
CA LYS A 3 22.27 -29.12 -21.77
C LYS A 3 21.72 -27.94 -22.59
N LYS A 4 21.34 -28.17 -23.85
CA LYS A 4 20.75 -27.11 -24.70
C LYS A 4 19.34 -26.76 -24.21
N SER A 5 18.53 -27.76 -23.84
CA SER A 5 17.20 -27.55 -23.26
C SER A 5 17.24 -26.78 -21.94
N ILE A 6 18.24 -27.01 -21.07
CA ILE A 6 18.39 -26.25 -19.82
C ILE A 6 18.66 -24.76 -20.08
N ILE A 7 19.50 -24.43 -21.06
CA ILE A 7 19.78 -23.04 -21.44
C ILE A 7 18.52 -22.35 -21.96
N TYR A 8 17.71 -23.04 -22.76
CA TYR A 8 16.43 -22.48 -23.24
C TYR A 8 15.42 -22.26 -22.12
N ILE A 9 15.33 -23.17 -21.14
CA ILE A 9 14.43 -23.03 -19.98
C ILE A 9 14.87 -21.85 -19.10
N ILE A 10 16.16 -21.73 -18.81
CA ILE A 10 16.71 -20.62 -18.02
C ILE A 10 16.47 -19.29 -18.73
N SER A 11 16.69 -19.22 -20.05
CA SER A 11 16.44 -18.01 -20.84
C SER A 11 14.96 -17.61 -20.85
N PHE A 12 14.02 -18.55 -20.76
CA PHE A 12 12.58 -18.27 -20.74
C PHE A 12 12.12 -17.71 -19.38
N ILE A 13 12.77 -18.11 -18.28
CA ILE A 13 12.47 -17.61 -16.93
C ILE A 13 12.83 -16.12 -16.80
N PHE A 14 13.91 -15.66 -17.45
CA PHE A 14 14.33 -14.25 -17.39
C PHE A 14 13.37 -13.27 -18.09
N ILE A 15 12.57 -13.73 -19.07
CA ILE A 15 11.65 -12.85 -19.82
C ILE A 15 10.32 -12.63 -19.06
N ALA A 16 10.01 -13.44 -18.06
CA ALA A 16 8.76 -13.38 -17.31
C ALA A 16 8.74 -12.35 -16.16
N SER A 17 9.88 -11.71 -15.84
CA SER A 17 10.03 -10.85 -14.64
C SER A 17 9.95 -9.34 -14.92
N CYS A 18 9.23 -8.88 -15.94
CA CYS A 18 8.96 -7.45 -16.13
C CYS A 18 7.91 -6.94 -15.14
N ALA A 19 8.31 -6.60 -13.92
CA ALA A 19 7.50 -5.86 -12.96
C ALA A 19 7.69 -4.35 -13.17
N THR A 20 7.08 -3.79 -14.23
CA THR A 20 7.05 -2.33 -14.40
C THR A 20 5.95 -1.76 -13.50
N PRO A 21 6.26 -0.81 -12.59
CA PRO A 21 5.22 -0.15 -11.80
C PRO A 21 4.23 0.54 -12.75
N LYS A 22 2.93 0.23 -12.60
CA LYS A 22 1.88 0.84 -13.42
C LYS A 22 1.73 2.30 -13.02
N ALA A 23 1.83 3.20 -13.99
CA ALA A 23 1.42 4.58 -13.80
C ALA A 23 -0.08 4.61 -13.48
N ILE A 24 -0.45 5.28 -12.38
CA ILE A 24 -1.84 5.48 -11.99
C ILE A 24 -2.27 6.91 -12.30
N ASP A 25 -3.53 7.09 -12.72
CA ASP A 25 -4.07 8.40 -13.07
C ASP A 25 -4.38 9.21 -11.81
N ILE A 26 -3.88 10.45 -11.74
CA ILE A 26 -4.09 11.35 -10.61
C ILE A 26 -5.58 11.62 -10.36
N VAL A 27 -6.37 11.79 -11.44
CA VAL A 27 -7.81 12.08 -11.42
C VAL A 27 -8.53 11.12 -12.34
N ARG A 28 -9.67 10.57 -11.90
CA ARG A 28 -10.56 9.76 -12.73
C ARG A 28 -11.93 10.40 -12.87
N LEU A 29 -12.59 10.11 -13.98
CA LEU A 29 -13.92 10.64 -14.33
C LEU A 29 -15.03 10.22 -13.36
N ASP A 30 -14.80 9.20 -12.54
CA ASP A 30 -15.73 8.63 -11.58
C ASP A 30 -15.40 8.98 -10.11
N ASP A 31 -14.28 9.66 -9.84
CA ASP A 31 -13.87 10.02 -8.48
C ASP A 31 -14.97 10.84 -7.78
N ASP A 32 -15.62 11.76 -8.51
CA ASP A 32 -16.70 12.61 -8.02
C ASP A 32 -17.97 11.85 -7.62
N LYS A 33 -18.17 10.62 -8.12
CA LYS A 33 -19.33 9.76 -7.81
C LYS A 33 -19.07 8.82 -6.63
N MET A 34 -17.82 8.64 -6.21
CA MET A 34 -17.46 7.72 -5.12
C MET A 34 -18.08 8.12 -3.77
N SER A 35 -18.63 7.15 -3.04
CA SER A 35 -19.05 7.28 -1.65
C SER A 35 -17.86 7.49 -0.71
N CYS A 36 -18.10 7.88 0.54
CA CYS A 36 -17.02 8.06 1.52
C CYS A 36 -16.21 6.78 1.77
N ASN A 37 -16.84 5.60 1.70
CA ASN A 37 -16.15 4.32 1.86
C ASN A 37 -15.29 4.00 0.63
N GLU A 38 -15.81 4.23 -0.57
CA GLU A 38 -15.05 4.06 -1.81
C GLU A 38 -13.87 5.03 -1.89
N LEU A 39 -14.06 6.28 -1.45
CA LEU A 39 -12.97 7.25 -1.34
C LEU A 39 -11.90 6.81 -0.33
N ARG A 40 -12.30 6.25 0.82
CA ARG A 40 -11.35 5.71 1.80
C ARG A 40 -10.52 4.56 1.21
N LEU A 41 -11.17 3.61 0.54
CA LEU A 41 -10.50 2.48 -0.12
C LEU A 41 -9.59 2.96 -1.26
N ALA A 42 -10.02 3.96 -2.02
CA ALA A 42 -9.22 4.54 -3.09
C ALA A 42 -7.98 5.30 -2.56
N ILE A 43 -8.11 5.98 -1.41
CA ILE A 43 -6.99 6.61 -0.69
C ILE A 43 -6.00 5.55 -0.23
N GLU A 44 -6.46 4.47 0.41
CA GLU A 44 -5.61 3.36 0.85
C GLU A 44 -4.93 2.64 -0.33
N SER A 45 -5.65 2.44 -1.44
CA SER A 45 -5.06 1.89 -2.66
C SER A 45 -4.00 2.80 -3.28
N ALA A 46 -4.17 4.13 -3.19
CA ALA A 46 -3.17 5.08 -3.65
C ALA A 46 -1.91 5.05 -2.76
N ASP A 47 -2.09 4.93 -1.45
CA ASP A 47 -1.01 4.79 -0.46
C ASP A 47 -0.19 3.51 -0.71
N LEU A 48 -0.86 2.36 -0.92
CA LEU A 48 -0.19 1.10 -1.29
C LEU A 48 0.57 1.21 -2.63
N SER A 49 0.06 1.98 -3.58
CA SER A 49 0.72 2.20 -4.88
C SER A 49 1.94 3.10 -4.73
N GLU A 50 1.90 4.09 -3.84
CA GLU A 50 3.03 4.94 -3.48
C GLU A 50 4.14 4.11 -2.80
N ASP A 51 3.79 3.26 -1.82
CA ASP A 51 4.72 2.34 -1.16
C ASP A 51 5.35 1.32 -2.12
N ALA A 52 4.55 0.78 -3.05
CA ALA A 52 5.04 -0.12 -4.09
C ALA A 52 6.00 0.60 -5.05
N ALA A 53 5.71 1.83 -5.45
CA ALA A 53 6.63 2.63 -6.26
C ALA A 53 7.91 3.00 -5.49
N HIS A 54 7.78 3.30 -4.20
CA HIS A 54 8.88 3.62 -3.30
C HIS A 54 9.83 2.43 -3.07
N SER A 55 9.29 1.21 -2.91
CA SER A 55 10.11 0.00 -2.79
C SER A 55 10.83 -0.36 -4.09
N ASN A 56 10.20 -0.14 -5.24
CA ASN A 56 10.80 -0.42 -6.55
C ASN A 56 11.95 0.54 -6.95
N LYS A 57 12.00 1.76 -6.40
CA LYS A 57 13.13 2.69 -6.59
C LYS A 57 14.32 2.42 -5.65
N GLY A 58 14.15 1.60 -4.62
CA GLY A 58 15.15 1.41 -3.57
C GLY A 58 16.36 0.60 -4.03
N ILE A 59 17.55 1.05 -3.64
CA ILE A 59 18.74 0.18 -3.56
C ILE A 59 18.52 -0.73 -2.35
N THR A 60 17.86 -1.86 -2.55
CA THR A 60 17.87 -2.95 -1.57
C THR A 60 19.20 -3.71 -1.67
N ASP A 61 19.60 -4.40 -0.61
CA ASP A 61 20.81 -5.25 -0.63
C ASP A 61 20.77 -6.28 -1.78
N GLU A 62 19.57 -6.67 -2.21
CA GLU A 62 19.33 -7.55 -3.37
C GLU A 62 19.51 -6.85 -4.74
N ASN A 63 19.33 -5.53 -4.83
CA ASN A 63 19.37 -4.76 -6.09
C ASN A 63 20.65 -3.95 -6.32
N ILE A 64 21.59 -3.90 -5.35
CA ILE A 64 22.86 -3.19 -5.50
C ILE A 64 23.68 -3.73 -6.67
N LEU A 65 23.64 -5.05 -6.89
CA LEU A 65 24.32 -5.71 -7.99
C LEU A 65 23.69 -5.32 -9.34
N SER A 66 22.35 -5.28 -9.41
CA SER A 66 21.61 -4.87 -10.60
C SER A 66 21.91 -3.42 -10.99
N ALA A 67 21.99 -2.52 -10.02
CA ALA A 67 22.37 -1.12 -10.24
C ALA A 67 23.81 -0.98 -10.76
N LEU A 68 24.74 -1.82 -10.28
CA LEU A 68 26.14 -1.81 -10.72
C LEU A 68 26.32 -2.39 -12.13
N PHE A 69 25.68 -3.52 -12.45
CA PHE A 69 25.83 -4.21 -13.74
C PHE A 69 24.94 -3.64 -14.85
N PHE A 70 23.81 -3.01 -14.52
CA PHE A 70 22.80 -2.54 -15.48
C PHE A 70 22.38 -1.09 -15.22
N PHE A 71 23.34 -0.22 -14.87
CA PHE A 71 23.06 1.16 -14.47
C PHE A 71 22.17 1.97 -15.45
N PRO A 72 22.27 1.86 -16.80
CA PRO A 72 21.40 2.65 -17.68
C PRO A 72 19.93 2.20 -17.59
N ALA A 73 19.70 0.89 -17.51
CA ALA A 73 18.36 0.33 -17.33
C ALA A 73 17.79 0.66 -15.94
N TYR A 74 18.66 0.67 -14.92
CA TYR A 74 18.30 1.09 -13.56
C TYR A 74 17.78 2.54 -13.55
N PHE A 75 18.44 3.49 -14.22
CA PHE A 75 17.96 4.89 -14.29
C PHE A 75 16.59 5.04 -14.95
N VAL A 76 16.30 4.24 -15.98
CA VAL A 76 14.99 4.24 -16.63
C VAL A 76 13.91 3.72 -15.67
N THR A 77 14.13 2.58 -15.03
CA THR A 77 13.20 2.01 -14.04
C THR A 77 13.04 2.90 -12.80
N TYR A 78 14.13 3.54 -12.36
CA TYR A 78 14.09 4.50 -11.26
C TYR A 78 13.24 5.72 -11.64
N GLY A 79 13.45 6.29 -12.83
CA GLY A 79 12.67 7.42 -13.33
C GLY A 79 11.17 7.11 -13.45
N THR A 80 10.80 5.93 -13.94
CA THR A 80 9.39 5.51 -14.00
C THR A 80 8.79 5.25 -12.62
N SER A 81 9.59 4.71 -11.67
CA SER A 81 9.16 4.51 -10.29
C SER A 81 8.92 5.83 -9.55
N ILE A 82 9.80 6.83 -9.75
CA ILE A 82 9.60 8.18 -9.21
C ILE A 82 8.33 8.82 -9.80
N HIS A 83 8.10 8.66 -11.10
CA HIS A 83 6.88 9.19 -11.72
C HIS A 83 5.62 8.49 -11.19
N ALA A 84 5.67 7.17 -10.98
CA ALA A 84 4.57 6.40 -10.41
C ALA A 84 4.30 6.80 -8.94
N GLU A 85 5.34 6.99 -8.14
CA GLU A 85 5.25 7.47 -6.75
C GLU A 85 4.61 8.86 -6.70
N TYR A 86 5.10 9.80 -7.53
CA TYR A 86 4.53 11.14 -7.61
C TYR A 86 3.05 11.11 -8.01
N ASN A 87 2.69 10.33 -9.03
CA ASN A 87 1.30 10.23 -9.47
C ASN A 87 0.40 9.60 -8.39
N ALA A 88 0.91 8.64 -7.63
CA ALA A 88 0.18 8.05 -6.51
C ALA A 88 -0.03 9.01 -5.35
N SER A 89 1.00 9.74 -4.99
CA SER A 89 0.94 10.78 -3.96
C SER A 89 -0.05 11.89 -4.36
N GLN A 90 0.00 12.37 -5.61
CA GLN A 90 -0.95 13.37 -6.13
C GLN A 90 -2.38 12.85 -6.19
N ARG A 91 -2.58 11.56 -6.52
CA ARG A 91 -3.90 10.92 -6.47
C ARG A 91 -4.44 10.91 -5.05
N LYS A 92 -3.61 10.52 -4.07
CA LYS A 92 -3.97 10.52 -2.65
C LYS A 92 -4.44 11.91 -2.21
N ASP A 93 -3.69 12.95 -2.56
CA ASP A 93 -4.06 14.35 -2.28
C ASP A 93 -5.38 14.76 -2.94
N HIS A 94 -5.61 14.37 -4.20
CA HIS A 94 -6.86 14.63 -4.91
C HIS A 94 -8.05 13.98 -4.20
N LEU A 95 -7.93 12.70 -3.87
CA LEU A 95 -8.98 11.93 -3.20
C LEU A 95 -9.23 12.43 -1.78
N LEU A 96 -8.19 12.84 -1.04
CA LEU A 96 -8.33 13.47 0.28
C LEU A 96 -9.08 14.80 0.19
N LYS A 97 -8.76 15.66 -0.78
CA LYS A 97 -9.51 16.90 -1.02
C LYS A 97 -10.98 16.61 -1.28
N LEU A 98 -11.28 15.60 -2.08
CA LEU A 98 -12.65 15.19 -2.38
C LEU A 98 -13.37 14.60 -1.15
N TYR A 99 -12.69 13.76 -0.37
CA TYR A 99 -13.16 13.19 0.89
C TYR A 99 -13.54 14.28 1.91
N LEU A 100 -12.69 15.30 2.05
CA LEU A 100 -12.96 16.47 2.89
C LEU A 100 -14.11 17.31 2.33
N LYS A 101 -14.12 17.60 1.02
CA LYS A 101 -15.18 18.36 0.33
C LYS A 101 -16.55 17.72 0.48
N LYS A 102 -16.64 16.39 0.42
CA LYS A 102 -17.89 15.64 0.65
C LYS A 102 -18.30 15.58 2.13
N GLY A 103 -17.45 16.06 3.04
CA GLY A 103 -17.72 16.01 4.46
C GLY A 103 -17.62 14.62 5.05
N CYS A 104 -16.87 13.70 4.42
CA CYS A 104 -16.61 12.37 4.96
C CYS A 104 -15.78 12.41 6.26
N SER A 105 -15.07 13.53 6.49
CA SER A 105 -14.35 13.86 7.73
C SER A 105 -15.18 14.67 8.73
N LYS A 106 -16.47 14.97 8.44
CA LYS A 106 -17.32 15.61 9.45
C LYS A 106 -17.30 14.74 10.69
N ALA A 107 -17.09 15.36 11.84
CA ALA A 107 -17.21 14.69 13.13
C ALA A 107 -18.57 14.00 13.14
N LYS A 108 -18.58 12.67 12.95
CA LYS A 108 -19.75 11.88 13.25
C LYS A 108 -20.10 12.20 14.71
N GLY A 109 -21.39 12.39 15.01
CA GLY A 109 -21.83 13.02 16.25
C GLY A 109 -21.16 12.45 17.51
N SER A 110 -21.13 13.20 18.61
CA SER A 110 -20.44 12.87 19.88
C SER A 110 -20.43 11.37 20.26
N LYS A 111 -21.54 10.65 20.04
CA LYS A 111 -21.63 9.19 20.20
C LYS A 111 -20.62 8.37 19.38
N TYR A 112 -20.41 8.69 18.10
CA TYR A 112 -19.43 7.99 17.26
C TYR A 112 -18.00 8.29 17.70
N GLN A 113 -17.67 9.54 18.03
CA GLN A 113 -16.33 9.86 18.55
C GLN A 113 -16.03 9.13 19.86
N THR A 114 -17.04 9.03 20.73
CA THR A 114 -16.94 8.25 21.97
C THR A 114 -16.74 6.75 21.70
N MET A 115 -17.45 6.19 20.72
CA MET A 115 -17.27 4.80 20.28
C MET A 115 -15.86 4.56 19.74
N ILE A 116 -15.36 5.43 18.84
CA ILE A 116 -14.00 5.36 18.28
C ILE A 116 -12.96 5.42 19.40
N SER A 117 -13.06 6.39 20.30
CA SER A 117 -12.11 6.55 21.41
C SER A 117 -12.08 5.33 22.34
N ASN A 118 -13.26 4.79 22.67
CA ASN A 118 -13.35 3.58 23.49
C ASN A 118 -12.73 2.36 22.79
N LYS A 119 -12.95 2.20 21.48
CA LYS A 119 -12.38 1.10 20.71
C LYS A 119 -10.86 1.25 20.51
N LEU A 120 -10.37 2.46 20.28
CA LEU A 120 -8.93 2.75 20.26
C LEU A 120 -8.28 2.35 21.59
N LYS A 121 -8.92 2.67 22.71
CA LYS A 121 -8.45 2.26 24.04
C LYS A 121 -8.42 0.73 24.20
N GLN A 122 -9.38 0.00 23.63
CA GLN A 122 -9.36 -1.47 23.61
C GLN A 122 -8.17 -2.00 22.78
N LEU A 123 -7.90 -1.43 21.61
CA LEU A 123 -6.76 -1.81 20.77
C LEU A 123 -5.42 -1.51 21.44
N GLU A 124 -5.30 -0.38 22.14
CA GLU A 124 -4.11 -0.04 22.92
C GLU A 124 -3.88 -1.01 24.07
N GLN A 125 -4.94 -1.38 24.80
CA GLN A 125 -4.86 -2.38 25.88
C GLN A 125 -4.44 -3.75 25.33
N LEU A 126 -5.02 -4.18 24.21
CA LEU A 126 -4.68 -5.42 23.55
C LEU A 126 -3.21 -5.45 23.10
N LYS A 127 -2.74 -4.36 22.48
CA LYS A 127 -1.32 -4.20 22.11
C LYS A 127 -0.42 -4.22 23.33
N ALA A 128 -0.82 -3.59 24.43
CA ALA A 128 -0.05 -3.61 25.67
C ALA A 128 0.03 -5.00 26.29
N GLN A 129 -0.99 -5.85 26.15
CA GLN A 129 -0.95 -7.25 26.58
C GLN A 129 0.05 -8.05 25.74
N PHE A 130 0.03 -7.87 24.42
CA PHE A 130 0.98 -8.50 23.50
C PHE A 130 2.42 -8.09 23.80
N VAL A 131 2.70 -6.79 23.94
CA VAL A 131 4.04 -6.27 24.25
C VAL A 131 4.54 -6.75 25.62
N LYS A 132 3.65 -6.99 26.59
CA LYS A 132 3.98 -7.56 27.90
C LYS A 132 4.14 -9.09 27.87
N GLY A 133 4.00 -9.73 26.70
CA GLY A 133 4.08 -11.18 26.53
C GLY A 133 2.96 -11.95 27.23
N ARG A 134 1.79 -11.31 27.45
CA ARG A 134 0.63 -11.96 28.10
C ARG A 134 -0.23 -12.77 27.13
N ILE A 135 -0.13 -12.46 25.84
CA ILE A 135 -0.82 -13.12 24.73
C ILE A 135 0.20 -13.31 23.61
N ASP A 136 0.02 -14.36 22.81
CA ASP A 136 0.88 -14.60 21.65
C ASP A 136 0.44 -13.76 20.43
N GLU A 137 1.23 -13.83 19.35
CA GLU A 137 0.99 -13.07 18.14
C GLU A 137 -0.31 -13.50 17.42
N GLU A 138 -0.63 -14.80 17.42
CA GLU A 138 -1.84 -15.30 16.78
C GLU A 138 -3.09 -14.82 17.53
N GLU A 139 -3.10 -14.91 18.85
CA GLU A 139 -4.15 -14.40 19.74
C GLU A 139 -4.33 -12.88 19.57
N TYR A 140 -3.22 -12.13 19.51
CA TYR A 140 -3.25 -10.69 19.26
C TYR A 140 -3.91 -10.36 17.91
N LEU A 141 -3.54 -11.07 16.84
CA LEU A 141 -4.07 -10.84 15.50
C LEU A 141 -5.56 -11.20 15.40
N ILE A 142 -5.98 -12.31 16.01
CA ILE A 142 -7.39 -12.74 16.05
C ILE A 142 -8.24 -11.70 16.82
N ALA A 143 -7.80 -11.32 18.02
CA ALA A 143 -8.53 -10.35 18.85
C ALA A 143 -8.59 -8.97 18.19
N ARG A 144 -7.49 -8.52 17.57
CA ARG A 144 -7.47 -7.26 16.80
C ARG A 144 -8.45 -7.32 15.64
N LYS A 145 -8.50 -8.43 14.91
CA LYS A 145 -9.43 -8.62 13.79
C LYS A 145 -10.89 -8.60 14.25
N GLN A 146 -11.22 -9.23 15.37
CA GLN A 146 -12.57 -9.17 15.96
C GLN A 146 -12.99 -7.74 16.29
N ILE A 147 -12.12 -6.97 16.95
CA ILE A 147 -12.40 -5.56 17.30
C ILE A 147 -12.62 -4.70 16.04
N LEU A 148 -11.89 -4.97 14.95
CA LEU A 148 -11.99 -4.23 13.69
C LEU A 148 -13.17 -4.66 12.81
N ILE A 149 -13.68 -5.89 12.94
CA ILE A 149 -14.90 -6.32 12.24
C ILE A 149 -16.14 -5.64 12.84
N GLU A 150 -16.14 -5.35 14.14
CA GLU A 150 -17.22 -4.60 14.81
C GLU A 150 -17.31 -3.11 14.41
N PHE A 151 -16.47 -2.64 13.49
CA PHE A 151 -16.44 -1.25 13.00
C PHE A 151 -17.28 -1.01 11.73
N GLU A 152 -17.74 -2.06 11.06
CA GLU A 152 -18.64 -2.00 9.89
C GLU A 152 -20.10 -1.83 10.33
#